data_AF-A0A812K3S4-F1
#
_entry.id   AF-A0A812K3S4-F1
#
_cell.length_a   1.000
_cell.length_b   1.000
_cell.length_c   1.000
_cell.angle_alpha   90.00
_cell.angle_beta   90.00
_cell.angle_gamma   90.00
#
_symmetry.space_group_name_H-M   'P 1'
#
loop_
_entity.id
_entity.type
_entity.pdbx_description
1 polymer ?
#
loop_
_entity_poly.entity_id
_entity_poly.type
_entity_poly.pdbx_seq_one_letter_code
_entity_poly.pdbx_strand_id
1 'polypeptide(L)'
;SSSWDAALSCLASMTDRNSVSFNTTANAFAKLGRLDLVMRIIDDMSTSQVPPDLITYTVALTACGNAQPVLWAEALELFQMMRSQQLQLDGNARHALRRVGVTEPLLEKVPDRLRS
;
A
#
# COMPACT_ATOMS: atom_id res chain seq x y z
N SER A 1 -19.48 14.23 8.74
CA SER A 1 -18.13 14.40 9.32
C SER A 1 -17.40 13.10 9.15
N SER A 2 -16.45 13.08 8.24
CA SER A 2 -16.03 11.84 7.62
C SER A 2 -15.08 11.10 8.56
N SER A 3 -15.26 9.79 8.74
CA SER A 3 -14.44 8.97 9.65
C SER A 3 -12.91 9.15 9.45
N TRP A 4 -12.48 9.61 8.26
CA TRP A 4 -11.09 9.92 7.97
C TRP A 4 -10.58 11.23 8.60
N ASP A 5 -11.43 12.24 8.80
CA ASP A 5 -11.06 13.49 9.48
C ASP A 5 -10.61 13.20 10.93
N ALA A 6 -11.32 12.29 11.60
CA ALA A 6 -10.98 11.85 12.95
C ALA A 6 -9.66 11.06 12.98
N ALA A 7 -9.43 10.18 12.02
CA ALA A 7 -8.19 9.42 11.91
C ALA A 7 -6.98 10.34 11.62
N LEU A 8 -7.14 11.32 10.72
CA LEU A 8 -6.10 12.33 10.44
C LEU A 8 -5.85 13.26 11.62
N SER A 9 -6.92 13.70 12.30
CA SER A 9 -6.76 14.53 13.50
C SER A 9 -6.03 13.78 14.61
N CYS A 10 -6.30 12.48 14.77
CA CYS A 10 -5.61 11.64 15.73
C CYS A 10 -4.13 11.53 15.37
N LEU A 11 -3.82 11.25 14.09
CA LEU A 11 -2.45 11.19 13.58
C LEU A 11 -1.70 12.53 13.74
N ALA A 12 -2.36 13.66 13.45
CA ALA A 12 -1.80 15.00 13.60
C ALA A 12 -1.54 15.39 15.07
N SER A 13 -2.29 14.80 16.01
CA SER A 13 -2.11 15.01 17.45
C SER A 13 -1.01 14.14 18.07
N MET A 14 -0.47 13.15 17.35
CA MET A 14 0.64 12.31 17.84
C MET A 14 1.94 13.11 17.77
N THR A 15 2.55 13.37 18.93
CA THR A 15 3.80 14.13 19.06
C THR A 15 5.01 13.42 18.43
N ASP A 16 4.95 12.09 18.26
CA ASP A 16 5.98 11.27 17.59
C ASP A 16 5.36 10.47 16.44
N ARG A 17 5.05 11.15 15.32
CA ARG A 17 4.61 10.48 14.09
C ARG A 17 5.76 9.64 13.53
N ASN A 18 5.66 8.32 13.68
CA ASN A 18 6.60 7.35 13.16
C ASN A 18 5.92 6.38 12.19
N SER A 19 6.68 5.48 11.58
CA SER A 19 6.16 4.51 10.61
C SER A 19 4.99 3.68 11.14
N VAL A 20 4.96 3.37 12.44
CA VAL A 20 3.88 2.59 13.07
C VAL A 20 2.56 3.35 13.08
N SER A 21 2.56 4.64 13.42
CA SER A 21 1.35 5.49 13.44
C SER A 21 0.73 5.63 12.05
N PHE A 22 1.57 5.87 11.04
CA PHE A 22 1.14 5.97 9.65
C PHE A 22 0.62 4.62 9.13
N ASN A 23 1.37 3.53 9.35
CA ASN A 23 0.97 2.19 8.91
C ASN A 23 -0.33 1.74 9.57
N THR A 24 -0.56 2.08 10.84
CA THR A 24 -1.81 1.77 11.54
C THR A 24 -3.00 2.48 10.90
N THR A 25 -2.85 3.78 10.63
CA THR A 25 -3.89 4.60 10.00
C THR A 25 -4.17 4.12 8.57
N ALA A 26 -3.11 3.86 7.79
CA ALA A 26 -3.22 3.33 6.45
C ALA A 26 -3.90 1.96 6.43
N ASN A 27 -3.60 1.08 7.40
CA ASN A 27 -4.20 -0.25 7.48
C ASN A 27 -5.71 -0.20 7.72
N ALA A 28 -6.21 0.80 8.45
CA ALA A 28 -7.65 1.00 8.61
C ALA A 28 -8.33 1.28 7.26
N PHE A 29 -7.72 2.11 6.40
CA PHE A 29 -8.23 2.39 5.06
C PHE A 29 -8.03 1.24 4.08
N ALA A 30 -6.93 0.49 4.20
CA ALA A 30 -6.68 -0.68 3.38
C ALA A 30 -7.74 -1.78 3.57
N LYS A 31 -8.23 -1.97 4.81
CA LYS A 31 -9.34 -2.89 5.10
C LYS A 31 -10.65 -2.47 4.43
N LEU A 32 -10.80 -1.19 4.10
CA LEU A 32 -11.95 -0.64 3.38
C LEU A 32 -11.74 -0.61 1.86
N GLY A 33 -10.61 -1.11 1.35
CA GLY A 33 -10.28 -1.05 -0.08
C GLY A 33 -9.98 0.35 -0.60
N ARG A 34 -9.68 1.31 0.28
CA ARG A 34 -9.48 2.73 -0.07
C ARG A 34 -8.02 3.03 -0.36
N LEU A 35 -7.53 2.54 -1.51
CA LEU A 35 -6.15 2.77 -1.95
C LEU A 35 -5.82 4.27 -2.06
N ASP A 36 -6.78 5.09 -2.51
CA ASP A 36 -6.63 6.54 -2.62
C ASP A 36 -6.24 7.21 -1.29
N LEU A 37 -6.84 6.78 -0.18
CA LEU A 37 -6.51 7.29 1.15
C LEU A 37 -5.20 6.72 1.69
N VAL A 38 -4.90 5.47 1.35
CA VAL A 38 -3.61 4.85 1.70
C VAL A 38 -2.45 5.58 1.01
N MET A 39 -2.59 5.92 -0.27
CA MET A 39 -1.55 6.66 -1.02
C MET A 39 -1.34 8.07 -0.46
N ARG A 40 -2.40 8.76 -0.04
CA ARG A 40 -2.25 10.06 0.65
C ARG A 40 -1.45 9.95 1.95
N ILE A 41 -1.64 8.87 2.70
CA ILE A 41 -0.83 8.62 3.90
C ILE A 41 0.63 8.36 3.55
N ILE A 42 0.91 7.67 2.44
CA ILE A 42 2.27 7.46 1.94
C ILE A 42 2.94 8.78 1.52
N ASP A 43 2.18 9.68 0.91
CA ASP A 43 2.65 11.03 0.59
C ASP A 43 2.93 11.84 1.87
N ASP A 44 2.03 11.76 2.87
CA ASP A 44 2.18 12.41 4.16
C ASP A 44 3.40 11.88 4.96
N MET A 45 3.71 10.59 4.84
CA MET A 45 4.93 9.98 5.37
C MET A 45 6.18 10.66 4.79
N SER A 46 6.20 10.81 3.46
CA SER A 46 7.32 11.44 2.74
C SER A 46 7.51 12.90 3.12
N THR A 47 6.43 13.67 3.23
CA THR A 47 6.49 15.09 3.68
C THR A 47 6.90 15.21 5.15
N SER A 48 6.64 14.19 5.97
CA SER A 48 7.04 14.12 7.37
C SER A 48 8.44 13.53 7.57
N GLN A 49 9.21 13.31 6.50
CA GLN A 49 10.55 12.69 6.51
C GLN A 49 10.57 11.27 7.10
N VAL A 50 9.43 10.57 7.08
CA VAL A 50 9.32 9.17 7.47
C VAL A 50 9.27 8.34 6.19
N PRO A 51 10.33 7.59 5.83
CA PRO A 51 10.33 6.81 4.60
C PRO A 51 9.29 5.68 4.67
N PRO A 52 8.48 5.47 3.62
CA PRO A 52 7.68 4.26 3.45
C PRO A 52 8.56 3.00 3.52
N ASP A 53 8.10 1.97 4.22
CA ASP A 53 8.80 0.70 4.36
C ASP A 53 8.01 -0.46 3.74
N LEU A 54 8.52 -1.69 3.91
CA LEU A 54 7.86 -2.90 3.44
C LEU A 54 6.41 -3.01 3.96
N ILE A 55 6.18 -2.62 5.21
CA ILE A 55 4.85 -2.68 5.84
C ILE A 55 3.94 -1.68 5.14
N THR A 56 4.43 -0.47 4.88
CA THR A 56 3.68 0.57 4.16
C THR A 56 3.18 0.08 2.79
N TYR A 57 4.05 -0.52 1.99
CA TYR A 57 3.66 -1.07 0.68
C TYR A 57 2.74 -2.28 0.80
N THR A 58 2.94 -3.13 1.81
CA THR A 58 2.05 -4.28 2.07
C THR A 58 0.63 -3.83 2.43
N VAL A 59 0.49 -2.72 3.16
CA VAL A 59 -0.79 -2.10 3.46
C VAL A 59 -1.46 -1.58 2.17
N ALA A 60 -0.71 -0.94 1.27
CA ALA A 60 -1.23 -0.52 -0.03
C ALA A 60 -1.69 -1.71 -0.91
N LEU A 61 -0.90 -2.79 -0.97
CA LEU A 61 -1.30 -4.03 -1.64
C LEU A 61 -2.58 -4.64 -1.06
N THR A 62 -2.75 -4.58 0.25
CA THR A 62 -3.97 -5.02 0.93
C THR A 62 -5.17 -4.18 0.52
N ALA A 63 -4.99 -2.86 0.38
CA ALA A 63 -6.04 -1.96 -0.13
C ALA A 63 -6.46 -2.35 -1.54
N CYS A 64 -5.50 -2.62 -2.44
CA CYS A 64 -5.79 -3.07 -3.80
C CYS A 64 -6.63 -4.35 -3.85
N GLY A 65 -6.35 -5.31 -2.96
CA GLY A 65 -7.05 -6.59 -2.90
C GLY A 65 -8.42 -6.55 -2.22
N ASN A 66 -8.69 -5.51 -1.43
CA ASN A 66 -9.99 -5.28 -0.79
C ASN A 66 -10.86 -4.28 -1.58
N ALA A 67 -10.29 -3.59 -2.58
CA ALA A 67 -11.02 -2.68 -3.44
C ALA A 67 -12.01 -3.44 -4.34
N GLN A 68 -13.08 -2.75 -4.72
CA GLN A 68 -14.09 -3.28 -5.64
C GLN A 68 -14.31 -2.27 -6.78
N PRO A 69 -13.96 -2.60 -8.04
CA PRO A 69 -13.26 -3.82 -8.45
C PRO A 69 -11.82 -3.88 -7.89
N VAL A 70 -11.23 -5.07 -7.90
CA VAL A 70 -9.84 -5.29 -7.48
C VAL A 70 -8.88 -4.46 -8.35
N LEU A 71 -7.96 -3.76 -7.70
CA LEU A 71 -7.00 -2.84 -8.34
C LEU A 71 -5.69 -3.56 -8.68
N TRP A 72 -5.72 -4.37 -9.74
CA TRP A 72 -4.60 -5.25 -10.11
C TRP A 72 -3.40 -4.50 -10.70
N ALA A 73 -3.64 -3.44 -11.47
CA ALA A 73 -2.59 -2.68 -12.13
C ALA A 73 -1.74 -1.93 -11.09
N GLU A 74 -2.40 -1.29 -10.15
CA GLU A 74 -1.79 -0.56 -9.04
C GLU A 74 -1.01 -1.50 -8.11
N ALA A 75 -1.55 -2.69 -7.84
CA ALA A 75 -0.81 -3.69 -7.07
C ALA A 75 0.47 -4.17 -7.79
N LEU A 76 0.43 -4.26 -9.12
CA LEU A 76 1.60 -4.62 -9.92
C LEU A 76 2.66 -3.51 -9.90
N GLU A 77 2.26 -2.24 -9.98
CA GLU A 77 3.17 -1.10 -9.86
C GLU A 77 3.84 -1.05 -8.48
N LEU A 78 3.05 -1.19 -7.41
CA LEU A 78 3.56 -1.25 -6.03
C LEU A 78 4.58 -2.40 -5.87
N PHE A 79 4.28 -3.56 -6.42
CA PHE A 79 5.19 -4.70 -6.41
C PHE A 79 6.51 -4.40 -7.15
N GLN A 80 6.45 -3.78 -8.33
CA GLN A 80 7.65 -3.40 -9.07
C GLN A 80 8.49 -2.38 -8.28
N MET A 81 7.84 -1.44 -7.60
CA MET A 81 8.53 -0.46 -6.75
C MET A 81 9.25 -1.13 -5.58
N MET A 82 8.59 -2.07 -4.88
CA MET A 82 9.22 -2.87 -3.82
C MET A 82 10.46 -3.62 -4.32
N ARG A 83 10.39 -4.21 -5.52
CA ARG A 83 11.55 -4.89 -6.14
C ARG A 83 12.68 -3.92 -6.50
N SER A 84 12.35 -2.74 -7.04
CA SER A 84 13.36 -1.72 -7.37
C SER A 84 14.11 -1.21 -6.14
N GLN A 85 13.43 -1.20 -4.99
CA GLN A 85 13.99 -0.83 -3.68
C GLN A 85 14.64 -2.01 -2.96
N GLN A 86 14.77 -3.17 -3.62
CA GLN A 86 15.34 -4.41 -3.07
C GLN A 86 14.66 -4.88 -1.78
N LEU A 87 13.39 -4.52 -1.58
CA LEU A 87 12.61 -4.94 -0.42
C LEU A 87 12.27 -6.43 -0.54
N GLN A 88 12.66 -7.21 0.46
CA GLN A 88 12.33 -8.63 0.55
C GLN A 88 10.88 -8.81 0.96
N LEU A 89 10.09 -9.47 0.10
CA LEU A 89 8.68 -9.73 0.38
C LEU A 89 8.53 -10.73 1.52
N ASP A 90 7.83 -10.33 2.56
CA ASP A 90 7.44 -11.21 3.65
C ASP A 90 6.19 -12.05 3.28
N GLY A 91 5.72 -12.86 4.23
CA GLY A 91 4.51 -13.66 4.03
C GLY A 91 3.25 -12.83 3.80
N ASN A 92 3.17 -11.63 4.38
CA ASN A 92 2.01 -10.75 4.28
C ASN A 92 1.92 -10.11 2.90
N ALA A 93 3.02 -9.58 2.38
CA ALA A 93 3.11 -9.01 1.04
C ALA A 93 2.76 -10.07 -0.02
N ARG A 94 3.31 -11.28 0.09
CA ARG A 94 2.98 -12.41 -0.80
C ARG A 94 1.50 -12.83 -0.71
N HIS A 95 0.94 -12.84 0.49
CA HIS A 95 -0.47 -13.13 0.68
C HIS A 95 -1.37 -12.07 0.03
N ALA A 96 -1.05 -10.78 0.19
CA ALA A 96 -1.78 -9.67 -0.40
C ALA A 96 -1.75 -9.74 -1.94
N LEU A 97 -0.58 -9.95 -2.54
CA LEU A 97 -0.43 -10.10 -4.00
C LEU A 97 -1.30 -11.23 -4.56
N ARG A 98 -1.29 -12.40 -3.91
CA ARG A 98 -2.11 -13.54 -4.34
C ARG A 98 -3.60 -13.24 -4.32
N ARG A 99 -4.08 -12.45 -3.36
CA ARG A 99 -5.49 -12.03 -3.29
C ARG A 99 -5.88 -11.09 -4.42
N VAL A 100 -4.94 -10.25 -4.88
CA VAL A 100 -5.11 -9.38 -6.04
C VAL A 100 -5.02 -10.16 -7.37
N GLY A 101 -4.59 -11.43 -7.32
CA GLY A 101 -4.31 -12.23 -8.52
C GLY A 101 -2.92 -11.98 -9.08
N VAL A 102 -2.05 -11.27 -8.37
CA VAL A 102 -0.63 -11.12 -8.72
C VAL A 102 0.13 -12.30 -8.09
N THR A 103 0.62 -13.22 -8.90
CA THR A 103 1.43 -14.36 -8.43
C THR A 103 2.81 -14.31 -9.08
N GLU A 104 3.85 -14.81 -8.42
CA GLU A 104 5.20 -14.83 -9.00
C GLU A 104 5.28 -15.45 -10.41
N PRO A 105 4.52 -16.51 -10.75
CA PRO A 105 4.48 -17.05 -12.11
C PRO A 105 3.83 -16.12 -13.17
N LEU A 106 3.03 -15.12 -12.76
CA LEU A 106 2.44 -14.11 -13.66
C LEU A 106 3.42 -12.98 -13.97
N LEU A 107 4.51 -12.85 -13.22
CA LEU A 107 5.55 -11.84 -13.44
C LEU A 107 6.53 -12.22 -14.55
N GLU A 108 6.74 -13.52 -14.81
CA GLU A 108 7.51 -14.01 -15.96
C GLU A 108 6.69 -14.03 -17.26
N LYS A 109 5.37 -13.85 -17.18
CA LYS A 109 4.45 -13.96 -18.32
C LYS A 109 3.68 -12.68 -18.63
N VAL A 110 4.14 -11.51 -18.18
CA VAL A 110 3.60 -10.24 -18.70
C VAL A 110 3.98 -10.19 -20.19
N PRO A 111 3.02 -10.26 -21.13
CA PRO A 111 3.35 -10.17 -22.54
C PRO A 111 3.93 -8.78 -22.82
N ASP A 112 4.94 -8.69 -23.69
CA ASP A 112 5.61 -7.44 -24.09
C ASP A 112 4.68 -6.32 -24.60
N ARG A 113 3.37 -6.59 -24.75
CA ARG A 113 2.35 -5.69 -25.30
C ARG A 113 1.83 -4.62 -24.33
N LEU A 114 2.27 -4.59 -23.08
CA LEU A 114 1.94 -3.51 -22.12
C LEU A 114 3.10 -2.55 -21.84
N ARG A 115 4.20 -2.63 -22.62
CA ARG A 115 5.19 -1.55 -22.74
C ARG A 115 4.83 -0.66 -23.92
N SER A 116 3.97 0.32 -23.72
CA SER A 116 3.81 1.47 -24.63
C SER A 116 3.39 2.70 -23.86
#